data_AF-A0ABD5TYM8-F1
#
_entry.id   AF-A0ABD5TYM8-F1
#
_cell.length_a   1.000
_cell.length_b   1.000
_cell.length_c   1.000
_cell.angle_alpha   90.00
_cell.angle_beta   90.00
_cell.angle_gamma   90.00
#
_symmetry.space_group_name_H-M   'P 1'
#
loop_
_entity.id
_entity.type
_entity.pdbx_description
1 polymer ?
#
loop_
_entity_poly.entity_id
_entity_poly.type
_entity_poly.pdbx_seq_one_letter_code
_entity_poly.pdbx_strand_id
1 'polypeptide(L)' 'MERFGEVLCRDCSSKPVVFRVRCSSGLCSWTYRVEETEFNRGHAKTLAQQEANNHEKEKRIFDDDPMHTTTVEEAARGE' A
#
# COMPACT_ATOMS: atom_id res chain seq x y z
N MET A 1 16.65 27.17 6.50
CA MET A 1 16.00 25.92 6.94
C MET A 1 16.62 24.79 6.14
N GLU A 2 17.62 24.12 6.72
CA GLU A 2 18.31 23.02 6.08
C GLU A 2 17.52 21.73 6.32
N ARG A 3 16.73 21.30 5.32
CA ARG A 3 16.14 19.96 5.29
C ARG A 3 17.15 19.03 4.61
N PHE A 4 18.19 18.62 5.32
CA PHE A 4 18.99 17.49 4.86
C PHE A 4 18.14 16.24 5.08
N GLY A 5 17.64 15.65 3.99
CA GLY A 5 17.07 14.31 4.02
C GLY A 5 18.15 13.35 4.49
N GLU A 6 17.89 12.63 5.57
CA GLU A 6 18.83 11.66 6.13
C GLU A 6 19.14 10.60 5.05
N VAL A 7 20.39 10.51 4.64
CA VAL A 7 20.84 9.50 3.68
C VAL A 7 20.86 8.16 4.41
N LEU A 8 19.99 7.24 4.00
CA LEU A 8 19.97 5.89 4.55
C LEU A 8 21.29 5.18 4.26
N CYS A 9 21.81 4.48 5.27
CA CYS A 9 22.95 3.59 5.09
C CYS A 9 22.63 2.50 4.04
N ARG A 10 23.64 1.95 3.35
CA ARG A 10 23.42 0.90 2.32
C ARG A 10 22.66 -0.34 2.84
N ASP A 11 22.86 -0.69 4.11
CA ASP A 11 22.14 -1.79 4.77
C ASP A 11 20.73 -1.39 5.23
N CYS A 12 20.49 -0.09 5.36
CA CYS A 12 19.21 0.48 5.72
C CYS A 12 18.32 0.61 4.48
N SER A 13 18.90 0.93 3.33
CA SER A 13 18.19 1.12 2.06
C SER A 13 17.73 -0.19 1.43
N SER A 14 18.38 -1.31 1.74
CA SER A 14 18.02 -2.66 1.27
C SER A 14 16.97 -3.36 2.15
N LYS A 15 16.56 -2.75 3.26
CA LYS A 15 15.54 -3.32 4.15
C LYS A 15 14.21 -3.45 3.39
N PRO A 16 13.53 -4.59 3.45
CA PRO A 16 12.20 -4.72 2.84
C PRO A 16 11.17 -3.88 3.60
N VAL A 17 10.25 -3.31 2.83
CA VAL A 17 9.04 -2.60 3.24
C VAL A 17 7.86 -3.28 2.58
N VAL A 18 6.76 -3.43 3.32
CA VAL A 18 5.58 -4.11 2.83
C VAL A 18 4.38 -3.21 3.04
N PHE A 19 3.66 -2.90 1.97
CA PHE A 19 2.35 -2.29 2.04
C PHE A 19 1.28 -3.33 1.72
N ARG A 20 0.26 -3.39 2.56
CA ARG A 20 -0.93 -4.24 2.36
C ARG A 20 -2.12 -3.34 2.11
N VAL A 21 -2.89 -3.70 1.09
CA VAL A 21 -4.19 -3.10 0.80
C VAL A 21 -5.26 -4.12 1.13
N ARG A 22 -6.28 -3.71 1.86
CA ARG A 22 -7.44 -4.56 2.17
C ARG A 22 -8.71 -3.82 1.79
N CYS A 23 -9.67 -4.52 1.19
CA CYS A 23 -11.03 -4.01 1.07
C CYS A 23 -11.83 -4.39 2.31
N SER A 24 -12.52 -3.42 2.90
CA SER A 24 -13.30 -3.57 4.14
C SER A 24 -14.79 -3.81 3.88
N SER A 25 -15.17 -4.11 2.63
CA SER A 25 -16.56 -4.48 2.31
C SER A 25 -16.82 -5.91 2.75
N GLY A 26 -17.87 -6.14 3.54
CA GLY A 26 -18.15 -7.44 4.18
C GLY A 26 -18.34 -8.62 3.22
N LEU A 27 -18.48 -8.36 1.92
CA LEU A 27 -18.58 -9.36 0.85
C LEU A 27 -17.33 -9.44 -0.04
N CYS A 28 -16.32 -8.60 0.20
CA CYS A 28 -15.12 -8.49 -0.61
C CYS A 28 -13.87 -8.90 0.19
N SER A 29 -13.37 -10.11 -0.07
CA SER A 29 -12.13 -10.62 0.54
C SER A 29 -10.86 -10.20 -0.21
N TRP A 30 -10.93 -9.12 -1.00
CA TRP A 30 -9.81 -8.69 -1.84
C TRP A 30 -8.70 -8.08 -0.98
N THR A 31 -7.47 -8.51 -1.24
CA THR A 31 -6.27 -7.99 -0.62
C THR A 31 -5.14 -7.90 -1.64
N TYR A 32 -4.30 -6.88 -1.52
CA TYR A 32 -3.13 -6.69 -2.37
C TYR A 32 -1.89 -6.40 -1.53
N ARG A 33 -0.72 -6.84 -1.99
CA ARG A 33 0.55 -6.71 -1.26
C ARG A 33 1.63 -6.20 -2.20
N VAL A 34 2.29 -5.13 -1.79
CA VAL A 34 3.48 -4.59 -2.45
C VAL A 34 4.65 -4.76 -1.49
N GLU A 35 5.73 -5.38 -1.96
CA GLU A 35 6.98 -5.53 -1.22
C GLU A 35 8.13 -4.93 -2.04
N GLU A 36 8.85 -4.01 -1.43
CA GLU A 36 9.95 -3.26 -2.05
C GLU A 36 11.02 -2.97 -1.00
N THR A 37 12.11 -2.31 -1.40
CA THR A 37 13.14 -1.88 -0.45
C THR A 37 12.83 -0.50 0.17
N GLU A 38 13.41 -0.17 1.32
CA GLU A 38 13.25 1.12 2.01
C GLU A 38 13.62 2.30 1.11
N PHE A 39 14.62 2.12 0.24
CA PHE A 39 14.95 3.11 -0.78
C PHE A 39 13.75 3.46 -1.67
N ASN A 40 12.91 2.47 -1.98
CA ASN A 40 11.73 2.58 -2.83
C ASN A 40 10.43 2.77 -2.03
N ARG A 41 10.48 3.06 -0.72
CA ARG A 41 9.27 3.11 0.13
C ARG A 41 8.18 4.03 -0.41
N GLY A 42 8.54 5.21 -0.91
CA GLY A 42 7.58 6.13 -1.51
C GLY A 42 6.92 5.57 -2.77
N HIS A 43 7.69 4.87 -3.62
CA HIS A 43 7.17 4.18 -4.79
C HIS A 43 6.22 3.04 -4.40
N ALA A 44 6.63 2.21 -3.43
CA ALA A 44 5.83 1.10 -2.92
C ALA A 44 4.48 1.56 -2.36
N LYS A 45 4.47 2.64 -1.57
CA LYS A 45 3.24 3.27 -1.05
C LYS A 45 2.36 3.79 -2.18
N THR A 46 2.95 4.40 -3.21
CA THR A 46 2.22 4.92 -4.36
C THR A 46 1.54 3.81 -5.15
N LEU A 47 2.23 2.69 -5.40
CA LEU A 47 1.66 1.52 -6.05
C LEU A 47 0.49 0.94 -5.24
N ALA A 48 0.67 0.77 -3.93
CA ALA A 48 -0.39 0.28 -3.06
C ALA A 48 -1.63 1.20 -3.07
N GLN A 49 -1.43 2.53 -3.03
CA GLN A 49 -2.53 3.49 -3.11
C GLN A 49 -3.21 3.51 -4.49
N GLN A 50 -2.44 3.38 -5.57
CA GLN A 50 -2.99 3.31 -6.91
C GLN A 50 -3.89 2.08 -7.07
N GLU A 51 -3.44 0.93 -6.56
CA GLU A 51 -4.22 -0.30 -6.61
C GLU A 51 -5.49 -0.21 -5.74
N ALA A 52 -5.39 0.39 -4.55
CA ALA A 52 -6.53 0.68 -3.68
C ALA A 52 -7.61 1.50 -4.41
N ASN A 53 -7.19 2.61 -5.04
CA ASN A 53 -8.08 3.48 -5.80
C ASN A 53 -8.69 2.78 -7.02
N ASN A 54 -7.90 1.96 -7.72
CA ASN A 54 -8.38 1.19 -8.88
C ASN A 54 -9.48 0.22 -8.45
N HIS A 55 -9.26 -0.54 -7.37
CA HIS A 55 -10.23 -1.48 -6.86
C HIS A 55 -11.55 -0.81 -6.47
N GLU A 56 -11.50 0.29 -5.71
CA GLU A 56 -12.70 1.06 -5.36
C GLU A 56 -13.44 1.56 -6.60
N LYS A 57 -12.71 2.06 -7.59
CA LYS A 57 -13.28 2.55 -8.84
C LYS A 57 -13.96 1.45 -9.64
N GLU A 58 -13.31 0.30 -9.80
CA GLU A 58 -13.88 -0.86 -10.49
C GLU A 58 -15.15 -1.33 -9.80
N LYS A 59 -15.10 -1.52 -8.48
CA LYS A 59 -16.25 -2.00 -7.72
C LYS A 59 -17.41 -1.02 -7.67
N ARG A 60 -17.15 0.28 -7.72
CA ARG A 60 -18.18 1.31 -7.89
C ARG A 60 -18.91 1.23 -9.24
N ILE A 61 -18.25 0.77 -10.31
CA ILE A 61 -18.84 0.70 -11.65
C ILE A 61 -19.79 -0.51 -11.79
N PHE A 62 -19.51 -1.61 -11.08
CA PHE A 62 -20.26 -2.87 -11.21
C PHE A 62 -21.48 -3.01 -10.28
N ASP A 63 -21.89 -1.96 -9.55
CA ASP A 63 -23.08 -1.92 -8.67
C ASP A 63 -23.11 -3.04 -7.59
N ASP A 64 -21.93 -3.47 -7.13
CA ASP A 64 -21.78 -4.35 -5.95
C ASP A 64 -22.10 -3.50 -4.68
N ASP A 65 -23.35 -3.48 -4.24
CA ASP A 65 -23.73 -2.98 -2.90
C ASP A 65 -23.29 -4.03 -1.87
N PRO A 66 -22.10 -3.87 -1.26
CA PRO A 66 -21.80 -2.79 -0.31
C PRO A 66 -20.62 -1.89 -0.71
N MET A 67 -20.70 -0.60 -0.36
CA MET A 67 -19.64 0.41 -0.56
C MET A 67 -18.24 -0.13 -0.24
N HIS A 68 -17.43 -0.31 -1.28
CA HIS A 68 -16.05 -0.78 -1.17
C HIS A 68 -15.16 0.35 -0.68
N THR A 69 -14.61 0.19 0.53
CA THR A 69 -13.57 1.07 1.08
C THR A 69 -12.31 0.26 1.24
N THR A 70 -11.20 0.78 0.74
CA THR A 70 -9.88 0.17 0.82
C THR A 70 -9.02 0.90 1.84
N THR A 71 -8.15 0.14 2.51
CA THR A 71 -7.20 0.69 3.49
C THR A 71 -5.80 0.22 3.12
N VAL A 72 -4.86 1.16 3.08
CA VAL A 72 -3.44 0.90 2.82
C VAL A 72 -2.69 1.00 4.14
N GLU A 73 -2.05 -0.09 4.55
CA GLU A 73 -1.29 -0.17 5.80
C GLU A 73 0.13 -0.66 5.51
N GLU A 74 1.12 -0.07 6.19
CA GLU A 74 2.47 -0.62 6.21
C GLU A 74 2.50 -1.79 7.19
N ALA A 75 2.79 -2.99 6.71
CA ALA A 75 2.83 -4.19 7.54
C ALA A 75 4.13 -4.23 8.34
N ALA A 76 4.03 -4.57 9.63
CA ALA A 76 5.21 -4.85 10.45
C ALA A 76 5.96 -6.06 9.87
N ARG A 77 7.29 -6.06 9.98
CA ARG A 77 8.12 -7.19 9.51
C ARG A 77 7.66 -8.49 10.15
N GLY A 78 7.27 -9.47 9.33
CA GLY A 78 7.09 -10.87 9.74
C GLY A 78 5.67 -11.45 9.71
N GLU A 79 4.70 -10.72 9.16
CA GLU A 79 3.34 -11.25 8.91
C GLU A 79 3.10 -11.68 7.47
#